data_AF-A0A2P4QHI8-F1
#
_entry.id   AF-A0A2P4QHI8-F1
#
_cell.length_a   1.000
_cell.length_b   1.000
_cell.length_c   1.000
_cell.angle_alpha   90.00
_cell.angle_beta   90.00
_cell.angle_gamma   90.00
#
_symmetry.space_group_name_H-M   'P 1'
#
loop_
_entity.id
_entity.type
_entity.pdbx_description
1 polymer ?
#
loop_
_entity_poly.entity_id
_entity_poly.type
_entity_poly.pdbx_seq_one_letter_code
_entity_poly.pdbx_strand_id
1 'polypeptide(L)' 'KYLEWIPFEKFQNITYIAEGGFGKIYSVEWPEEYIYFWNIENQNWYRFKDNKYALKSLNNSSDICSDF' A
#
# COMPACT_ATOMS: atom_id res chain seq x y z
N LYS A 1 -4.87 2.23 15.55
CA LYS A 1 -4.30 1.73 14.26
C LYS A 1 -5.27 2.15 13.18
N TYR A 2 -4.80 2.79 12.11
CA TYR A 2 -5.63 3.27 11.00
C TYR A 2 -5.19 2.58 9.71
N LEU A 3 -6.09 2.54 8.73
CA LEU A 3 -5.84 2.00 7.39
C LEU A 3 -6.01 3.13 6.39
N GLU A 4 -5.11 3.19 5.42
CA GLU A 4 -5.16 4.13 4.32
C GLU A 4 -5.38 3.34 3.02
N TRP A 5 -6.43 3.70 2.29
CA TRP A 5 -6.69 3.14 0.97
C TRP A 5 -5.88 3.87 -0.09
N ILE A 6 -5.11 3.12 -0.87
CA ILE A 6 -4.23 3.64 -1.92
C ILE A 6 -4.62 2.96 -3.23
N PRO A 7 -5.05 3.72 -4.26
CA PRO A 7 -5.29 3.18 -5.59
C PRO A 7 -4.02 2.54 -6.17
N PHE A 8 -4.17 1.35 -6.77
CA PHE A 8 -3.04 0.58 -7.30
C PHE A 8 -2.26 1.35 -8.37
N GLU A 9 -2.94 2.19 -9.15
CA GLU A 9 -2.39 2.99 -10.24
C GLU A 9 -1.37 4.04 -9.77
N LYS A 10 -1.29 4.31 -8.45
CA LYS A 10 -0.31 5.22 -7.88
C LYS A 10 1.07 4.60 -7.68
N PHE A 11 1.19 3.28 -7.74
CA PHE A 11 2.47 2.59 -7.62
C PHE A 11 3.24 2.63 -8.94
N GLN A 12 4.56 2.82 -8.82
CA GLN A 12 5.49 2.94 -9.95
C GLN A 12 6.61 1.91 -9.80
N ASN A 13 7.35 1.66 -10.90
CA ASN A 13 8.53 0.79 -10.91
C ASN A 13 8.28 -0.59 -10.30
N ILE A 14 7.11 -1.17 -10.60
CA ILE A 14 6.63 -2.43 -10.04
C ILE A 14 7.50 -3.58 -10.56
N THR A 15 8.26 -4.20 -9.66
CA THR A 15 9.19 -5.29 -9.95
C THR A 15 8.82 -6.53 -9.17
N TYR A 16 8.61 -7.65 -9.84
CA TYR A 16 8.35 -8.93 -9.18
C TYR A 16 9.56 -9.39 -8.36
N ILE A 17 9.30 -9.89 -7.14
CA ILE A 17 10.34 -10.38 -6.23
C ILE A 17 10.22 -11.89 -6.01
N ALA A 18 9.03 -12.35 -5.60
CA ALA A 18 8.81 -13.75 -5.25
C ALA A 18 7.32 -14.10 -5.25
N GLU A 19 7.03 -15.39 -5.32
CA GLU A 19 5.70 -15.98 -5.20
C GLU A 19 5.74 -17.02 -4.08
N GLY A 20 4.70 -17.02 -3.25
CA GLY A 20 4.47 -18.03 -2.24
C GLY A 20 3.04 -18.58 -2.34
N GLY A 21 2.68 -19.52 -1.47
CA GLY A 21 1.38 -20.22 -1.55
C GLY A 21 0.14 -19.32 -1.49
N PHE A 22 0.27 -18.08 -1.00
CA PHE A 22 -0.85 -17.15 -0.79
C PHE A 22 -0.79 -15.86 -1.63
N GLY A 23 0.18 -15.74 -2.54
CA GLY A 23 0.32 -14.52 -3.32
C GLY A 23 1.71 -14.23 -3.85
N LYS A 24 1.81 -13.07 -4.51
CA LYS A 24 3.02 -12.55 -5.13
C LYS A 24 3.49 -11.30 -4.40
N ILE A 25 4.81 -11.15 -4.27
CA ILE A 25 5.47 -9.99 -3.69
C ILE A 25 6.14 -9.20 -4.79
N TYR A 26 5.94 -7.89 -4.75
CA TYR A 26 6.55 -6.93 -5.65
C TYR A 26 7.26 -5.87 -4.83
N SER A 27 8.37 -5.37 -5.38
CA SER A 27 8.96 -4.11 -5.00
C SER A 27 8.32 -3.00 -5.81
N VAL A 28 7.92 -1.91 -5.17
CA VAL A 28 7.34 -0.74 -5.84
C VAL A 28 7.92 0.54 -5.30
N GLU A 29 7.84 1.60 -6.09
CA GLU A 29 8.01 2.98 -5.63
C GLU A 29 6.62 3.62 -5.51
N TRP A 30 6.44 4.48 -4.51
CA TRP A 30 5.20 5.25 -4.36
C TRP A 30 5.59 6.70 -4.07
N PRO A 31 5.28 7.65 -4.98
CA PRO A 31 5.79 9.01 -4.88
C PRO A 31 5.08 9.87 -3.82
N GLU A 32 3.91 9.45 -3.33
CA GLU A 32 3.13 10.17 -2.32
C GLU A 32 3.55 9.79 -0.89
N GLU A 33 3.00 10.51 0.09
CA GLU A 33 3.25 10.30 1.52
C GLU A 33 2.13 9.46 2.15
N TYR A 34 2.49 8.52 3.02
CA TYR A 34 1.54 7.74 3.81
C TYR A 34 1.26 8.38 5.16
N ILE A 35 0.09 8.08 5.72
CA ILE A 35 -0.25 8.52 7.08
C ILE A 35 0.64 7.79 8.10
N TYR A 36 1.41 8.54 8.89
CA TYR A 36 2.30 7.99 9.92
C TYR A 36 1.78 8.14 11.36
N PHE A 37 1.01 9.20 11.67
CA PHE A 37 0.14 9.26 12.86
C PHE A 37 -0.81 10.47 12.83
N TRP A 38 -1.80 10.51 13.74
CA TRP A 38 -2.60 11.72 14.01
C TRP A 38 -1.88 12.64 15.00
N ASN A 39 -1.54 13.85 14.59
CA ASN A 39 -0.96 14.86 15.48
C ASN A 39 -2.08 15.59 16.24
N ILE A 40 -2.15 15.37 17.55
CA ILE A 40 -3.20 15.93 18.41
C ILE A 40 -3.04 17.45 18.58
N GLU A 41 -1.82 17.96 18.66
CA GLU A 41 -1.57 19.40 18.86
C GLU A 41 -2.03 20.22 17.65
N ASN A 42 -1.68 19.74 16.45
CA ASN A 42 -1.99 20.41 15.19
C ASN A 42 -3.33 19.97 14.58
N GLN A 43 -4.02 19.00 15.19
CA GLN A 43 -5.29 18.43 14.72
C GLN A 43 -5.23 18.00 13.25
N ASN A 44 -4.13 17.35 12.84
CA ASN A 44 -3.91 16.92 11.46
C ASN A 44 -3.20 15.56 11.37
N TRP A 45 -3.24 14.94 10.19
CA TRP A 45 -2.48 13.74 9.91
C TRP A 45 -1.04 14.11 9.58
N TYR A 46 -0.09 13.60 10.36
CA TYR A 46 1.32 13.65 9.99
C TYR A 46 1.59 12.58 8.93
N ARG A 47 2.20 13.00 7.82
CA ARG A 47 2.49 12.14 6.66
C ARG A 47 4.00 12.00 6.47
N PHE A 48 4.43 10.84 5.98
CA PHE A 48 5.83 10.53 5.75
C PHE A 48 6.03 9.86 4.39
N LYS A 49 7.22 10.04 3.79
CA LYS A 49 7.59 9.44 2.52
C LYS A 49 8.74 8.48 2.69
N ASP A 50 8.55 7.26 2.19
CA ASP A 50 9.63 6.32 1.94
C ASP A 50 9.86 6.19 0.43
N ASN A 51 11.02 5.68 0.05
CA ASN A 51 11.38 5.54 -1.36
C ASN A 51 10.89 4.22 -1.97
N LYS A 52 10.77 3.16 -1.17
CA LYS A 52 10.56 1.80 -1.68
C LYS A 52 9.65 1.00 -0.75
N TYR A 53 8.67 0.33 -1.33
CA TYR A 53 7.63 -0.39 -0.61
C TYR A 53 7.52 -1.83 -1.11
N ALA A 54 7.02 -2.71 -0.24
CA ALA A 54 6.65 -4.07 -0.61
C ALA A 54 5.15 -4.14 -0.86
N LEU A 55 4.75 -4.52 -2.07
CA LEU A 55 3.36 -4.76 -2.43
C LEU A 55 3.11 -6.27 -2.48
N LYS A 56 2.11 -6.73 -1.72
CA LYS A 56 1.67 -8.13 -1.73
C LYS A 56 0.33 -8.23 -2.45
N SER A 57 0.31 -8.90 -3.60
CA SER A 57 -0.94 -9.33 -4.24
C SER A 57 -1.37 -10.66 -3.64
N LEU A 58 -2.64 -10.77 -3.25
CA LEU A 58 -3.22 -12.02 -2.79
C LEU A 58 -3.77 -12.82 -3.98
N ASN A 59 -3.70 -14.14 -3.90
CA ASN A 59 -4.31 -15.02 -4.92
C ASN A 59 -5.84 -14.87 -4.91
N ASN A 60 -6.48 -14.99 -6.07
CA ASN A 60 -7.93 -14.84 -6.27
C ASN A 60 -8.51 -13.48 -5.80
N SER A 61 -7.69 -12.43 -5.78
CA SER A 61 -8.17 -11.07 -5.44
C SER A 61 -9.18 -10.51 -6.44
N SER A 62 -9.32 -11.12 -7.62
CA SER A 62 -10.35 -10.81 -8.61
C SER A 62 -11.77 -11.21 -8.17
N ASP A 63 -11.90 -12.11 -7.18
CA ASP A 63 -13.18 -12.59 -6.65
C ASP A 63 -13.66 -11.80 -5.42
N ILE A 64 -13.03 -10.65 -5.13
CA ILE A 64 -13.50 -9.76 -4.07
C ILE A 64 -14.86 -9.20 -4.48
N CYS A 65 -15.91 -9.69 -3.82
CA CYS A 65 -17.27 -9.20 -3.98
C CYS A 65 -17.30 -7.68 -3.79
N SER A 66 -18.07 -6.97 -4.61
CA SER A 66 -18.28 -5.52 -4.52
C SER A 66 -19.08 -5.07 -3.29
N ASP A 67 -19.39 -6.00 -2.37
CA ASP A 67 -20.17 -5.74 -1.15
C ASP A 67 -19.32 -5.15 0.00
N PHE A 68 -18.07 -4.73 -0.28
CA PHE A 68 -17.20 -4.01 0.66
C PHE A 68 -17.31 -2.50 0.52
#